data_AF-A0A3D4Q6R9-F1
#
_entry.id   AF-A0A3D4Q6R9-F1
#
_cell.length_a   1.000
_cell.length_b   1.000
_cell.length_c   1.000
_cell.angle_alpha   90.00
_cell.angle_beta   90.00
_cell.angle_gamma   90.00
#
_symmetry.space_group_name_H-M   'P 1'
#
loop_
_entity.id
_entity.type
_entity.pdbx_description
1 polymer ?
#
loop_
_entity_poly.entity_id
_entity_poly.type
_entity_poly.pdbx_seq_one_letter_code
_entity_poly.pdbx_strand_id
1 'polypeptide(L)'
;MTALPNQLPSKSLLDQIADALAGPGFIILDQPLPVSLINGLIDNLHAQQADFKPAGVGRQGDYQRNQDIRGDAIQWLEPGDPAVTEFLRWMDKLRLGINQRLFMGLFDYECHYAVYAPGVFGKKHRGHRPHN
;
A
#
# COMPACT_ATOMS: atom_id res chain seq x y z
N MET A 1 -8.02 -0.79 -25.66
CA MET A 1 -8.21 -0.86 -24.20
C MET A 1 -8.25 -2.32 -23.80
N THR A 2 -7.10 -2.92 -23.51
CA THR A 2 -7.03 -4.31 -23.05
C THR A 2 -7.41 -4.30 -21.57
N ALA A 3 -8.48 -5.00 -21.19
CA ALA A 3 -8.88 -5.09 -19.79
C ALA A 3 -7.73 -5.69 -18.96
N LEU A 4 -7.41 -5.09 -17.83
CA LEU A 4 -6.45 -5.65 -16.89
C LEU A 4 -7.00 -7.00 -16.39
N PRO A 5 -6.20 -8.09 -16.39
CA PRO A 5 -6.65 -9.36 -15.83
C PRO A 5 -6.96 -9.16 -14.34
N ASN A 6 -8.23 -9.34 -13.98
CA ASN A 6 -8.72 -9.27 -12.61
C ASN A 6 -8.40 -10.59 -11.90
N GLN A 7 -7.25 -10.64 -11.22
CA GLN A 7 -6.82 -11.81 -10.46
C GLN A 7 -6.75 -11.45 -8.98
N LEU A 8 -7.89 -11.60 -8.31
CA LEU A 8 -8.03 -11.48 -6.86
C LEU A 8 -7.25 -12.60 -6.13
N PRO A 9 -6.86 -12.39 -4.86
CA PRO A 9 -6.15 -13.43 -4.11
C PRO A 9 -7.00 -14.68 -3.96
N SER A 10 -6.43 -15.85 -4.22
CA SER A 10 -7.11 -17.14 -4.08
C SER A 10 -7.32 -17.48 -2.60
N LYS A 11 -8.24 -18.42 -2.31
CA LYS A 11 -8.44 -18.91 -0.94
C LYS A 11 -7.16 -19.50 -0.34
N SER A 12 -6.43 -20.30 -1.12
CA SER A 12 -5.17 -20.92 -0.68
C SER A 12 -4.10 -19.88 -0.35
N LEU A 13 -4.00 -18.80 -1.14
CA LEU A 13 -3.08 -17.70 -0.84
C LEU A 13 -3.48 -16.99 0.46
N LEU A 14 -4.77 -16.76 0.69
CA LEU A 14 -5.26 -16.16 1.93
C LEU A 14 -5.01 -17.05 3.15
N ASP A 15 -5.15 -18.38 3.01
CA ASP A 15 -4.80 -19.35 4.05
C ASP A 15 -3.32 -19.26 4.38
N GLN A 16 -2.46 -19.29 3.35
CA GLN A 16 -1.01 -19.17 3.51
C GLN A 16 -0.59 -17.88 4.23
N ILE A 17 -1.17 -16.73 3.85
CA ILE A 17 -0.88 -15.45 4.51
C ILE A 17 -1.35 -15.49 5.97
N ALA A 18 -2.55 -16.01 6.24
CA ALA A 18 -3.07 -16.07 7.60
C ALA A 18 -2.20 -16.96 8.51
N ASP A 19 -1.77 -18.13 8.04
CA ASP A 19 -0.90 -19.02 8.79
C ASP A 19 0.44 -18.35 9.11
N ALA A 20 1.03 -17.63 8.15
CA ALA A 20 2.28 -16.92 8.36
C ALA A 20 2.15 -15.71 9.31
N LEU A 21 1.02 -15.00 9.27
CA LEU A 21 0.74 -13.93 10.23
C LEU A 21 0.46 -14.47 11.63
N ALA A 22 -0.18 -15.63 11.78
CA ALA A 22 -0.43 -16.27 13.06
C ALA A 22 0.83 -16.91 13.69
N GLY A 23 1.76 -17.37 12.85
CA GLY A 23 3.03 -17.96 13.28
C GLY A 23 4.18 -16.94 13.35
N PRO A 24 5.02 -16.82 12.30
CA PRO A 24 6.15 -15.88 12.26
C PRO A 24 5.79 -14.40 12.43
N GLY A 25 4.53 -14.01 12.18
CA GLY A 25 4.06 -12.62 12.21
C GLY A 25 4.34 -11.83 10.94
N PHE A 26 4.91 -12.45 9.90
CA PHE A 26 5.15 -11.83 8.59
C PHE A 26 5.27 -12.89 7.49
N ILE A 27 5.14 -12.46 6.23
CA ILE A 27 5.35 -13.28 5.04
C ILE A 27 5.99 -12.45 3.92
N ILE A 28 6.81 -13.09 3.09
CA ILE A 28 7.31 -12.54 1.83
C ILE A 28 6.72 -13.40 0.71
N LEU A 29 6.06 -12.75 -0.24
CA LEU A 29 5.46 -13.39 -1.42
C LEU A 29 6.15 -12.87 -2.67
N ASP A 30 6.61 -13.78 -3.51
CA ASP A 30 7.14 -13.42 -4.83
C ASP A 30 5.97 -13.12 -5.78
N GLN A 31 5.91 -11.87 -6.25
CA GLN A 31 4.96 -11.42 -7.28
C GLN A 31 3.48 -11.78 -6.99
N PRO A 32 2.90 -11.39 -5.84
CA PRO A 32 1.51 -11.71 -5.49
C PRO A 32 0.47 -10.98 -6.37
N LEU A 33 0.91 -10.00 -7.15
CA LEU A 33 0.10 -9.17 -8.04
C LEU A 33 0.45 -9.45 -9.50
N PRO A 34 -0.53 -9.41 -10.44
CA PRO A 34 -0.25 -9.52 -11.86
C PRO A 34 0.72 -8.44 -12.35
N VAL A 35 1.67 -8.83 -13.23
CA VAL A 35 2.65 -7.90 -13.81
C VAL A 35 1.98 -6.72 -14.52
N SER A 36 0.86 -6.95 -15.20
CA SER A 36 0.08 -5.90 -15.86
C SER A 36 -0.49 -4.88 -14.88
N LEU A 37 -0.93 -5.32 -13.70
CA LEU A 37 -1.41 -4.43 -12.64
C LEU A 37 -0.26 -3.58 -12.09
N ILE A 38 0.91 -4.20 -11.85
CA ILE A 38 2.12 -3.48 -11.41
C ILE A 38 2.51 -2.41 -12.44
N ASN A 39 2.55 -2.75 -13.73
CA ASN A 39 2.86 -1.80 -14.79
C ASN A 39 1.85 -0.65 -14.85
N GLY A 40 0.55 -0.94 -14.70
CA GLY A 40 -0.47 0.10 -14.64
C GLY A 40 -0.31 1.07 -13.47
N LEU A 41 0.10 0.57 -12.29
CA LEU A 41 0.42 1.42 -11.14
C LEU A 41 1.65 2.29 -11.41
N ILE A 42 2.68 1.76 -12.08
CA ILE A 42 3.88 2.52 -12.45
C ILE A 42 3.54 3.61 -13.48
N ASP A 43 2.73 3.29 -14.50
CA ASP A 43 2.28 4.26 -15.50
C ASP A 43 1.45 5.38 -14.85
N ASN A 44 0.56 5.02 -13.93
CA ASN A 44 -0.21 5.98 -13.14
C ASN A 44 0.69 6.88 -12.27
N LEU A 45 1.70 6.31 -11.61
CA LEU A 45 2.69 7.04 -10.83
C LEU A 45 3.41 8.10 -11.68
N HIS A 46 3.86 7.72 -12.89
CA HIS A 46 4.52 8.67 -13.79
C HIS A 46 3.58 9.76 -14.29
N ALA A 47 2.30 9.44 -14.55
CA ALA A 47 1.31 10.41 -14.97
C ALA A 47 0.97 11.45 -13.87
N GLN A 48 1.12 11.08 -12.60
CA GLN A 48 0.75 11.92 -11.44
C GLN A 48 1.96 12.51 -10.70
N GLN A 49 3.15 12.53 -11.33
CA GLN A 49 4.40 12.95 -10.69
C GLN A 49 4.36 14.37 -10.08
N ALA A 50 3.51 15.26 -10.59
CA ALA A 50 3.33 16.62 -10.08
C ALA A 50 2.54 16.71 -8.75
N ASP A 51 1.79 15.67 -8.38
CA ASP A 51 0.88 15.68 -7.23
C ASP A 51 1.50 15.13 -5.93
N PHE A 52 2.77 14.70 -6.01
CA PHE A 52 3.51 14.16 -4.87
C PHE A 52 3.82 15.24 -3.84
N LYS A 53 3.55 14.93 -2.58
CA LYS A 53 3.79 15.83 -1.44
C LYS A 53 4.87 15.25 -0.54
N PRO A 54 5.78 16.06 0.02
CA PRO A 54 6.73 15.57 1.02
C PRO A 54 6.00 14.88 2.17
N ALA A 55 6.46 13.69 2.55
CA ALA A 55 5.93 13.01 3.73
C ALA A 55 6.18 13.85 4.99
N GLY A 56 5.28 13.73 5.96
CA GLY A 56 5.52 14.25 7.31
C GLY A 56 5.32 13.16 8.34
N VAL A 57 5.71 13.47 9.57
CA VAL A 57 5.72 12.57 10.72
C VAL A 57 4.95 13.24 11.86
N GLY A 58 4.16 12.47 12.63
CA GLY A 58 3.39 12.99 13.77
C GLY A 58 1.88 13.02 13.54
N ARG A 59 1.12 13.43 14.56
CA ARG A 59 -0.35 13.49 14.57
C ARG A 59 -0.83 14.92 14.80
N GLN A 60 -1.89 15.34 14.11
CA GLN A 60 -2.55 16.64 14.30
C GLN A 60 -1.55 17.82 14.46
N GLY A 61 -1.59 18.52 15.61
CA GLY A 61 -0.75 19.68 15.92
C GLY A 61 0.75 19.39 16.02
N ASP A 62 1.15 18.11 16.10
CA ASP A 62 2.54 17.66 16.12
C ASP A 62 3.00 17.16 14.74
N TYR A 63 2.25 17.43 13.66
CA TYR A 63 2.69 17.12 12.31
C TYR A 63 3.92 17.95 11.96
N GLN A 64 5.05 17.28 11.80
CA GLN A 64 6.31 17.90 11.41
C GLN A 64 6.83 17.28 10.12
N ARG A 65 7.21 18.15 9.19
CA ARG A 65 8.04 17.76 8.04
C ARG A 65 9.47 17.63 8.52
N ASN A 66 9.87 16.42 8.88
CA ASN A 66 11.24 16.13 9.28
C ASN A 66 11.90 15.19 8.26
N GLN A 67 12.67 15.81 7.35
CA GLN A 67 13.38 15.10 6.28
C GLN A 67 14.48 14.17 6.80
N ASP A 68 14.97 14.38 8.03
CA ASP A 68 15.94 13.48 8.69
C ASP A 68 15.31 12.19 9.21
N ILE A 69 13.97 12.14 9.26
CA ILE A 69 13.19 10.97 9.68
C ILE A 69 12.56 10.29 8.47
N ARG A 70 11.92 11.08 7.58
CA ARG A 70 11.21 10.56 6.42
C ARG A 70 11.30 11.56 5.26
N GLY A 71 12.04 11.20 4.23
CA GLY A 71 12.31 12.06 3.07
C GLY A 71 11.65 11.63 1.76
N ASP A 72 10.79 10.61 1.77
CA ASP A 72 9.98 10.28 0.60
C ASP A 72 8.94 11.35 0.29
N ALA A 73 8.64 11.51 -0.99
CA ALA A 73 7.42 12.16 -1.42
C ALA A 73 6.32 11.10 -1.57
N ILE A 74 5.12 11.40 -1.09
CA ILE A 74 3.98 10.48 -1.09
C ILE A 74 2.82 11.03 -1.92
N GLN A 75 2.02 10.11 -2.41
CA GLN A 75 0.72 10.40 -3.00
C GLN A 75 -0.27 9.32 -2.59
N TRP A 76 -1.35 9.72 -1.91
CA TRP A 76 -2.41 8.81 -1.49
C TRP A 76 -3.10 8.19 -2.70
N LEU A 77 -3.35 6.88 -2.61
CA LEU A 77 -4.09 6.17 -3.64
C LEU A 77 -5.58 6.28 -3.36
N GLU A 78 -6.30 6.86 -4.30
CA GLU A 78 -7.76 6.96 -4.28
C GLU A 78 -8.32 6.29 -5.55
N PRO A 79 -9.54 5.72 -5.50
CA PRO A 79 -10.18 5.18 -6.69
C PRO A 79 -10.35 6.26 -7.78
N GLY A 80 -10.11 5.89 -9.04
CA GLY A 80 -10.26 6.79 -10.19
C GLY A 80 -9.45 6.35 -11.39
N ASP A 81 -8.24 5.87 -11.17
CA ASP A 81 -7.44 5.18 -12.18
C ASP A 81 -7.78 3.67 -12.20
N PRO A 82 -7.86 3.01 -13.37
CA PRO A 82 -8.20 1.59 -13.45
C PRO A 82 -7.24 0.67 -12.69
N ALA A 83 -5.93 0.91 -12.74
CA ALA A 83 -4.93 0.10 -12.06
C ALA A 83 -4.97 0.34 -10.55
N VAL A 84 -5.09 1.60 -10.12
CA VAL A 84 -5.25 1.93 -8.69
C VAL A 84 -6.51 1.30 -8.13
N THR A 85 -7.63 1.39 -8.84
CA THR A 85 -8.91 0.81 -8.43
C THR A 85 -8.79 -0.70 -8.28
N GLU A 86 -8.15 -1.38 -9.22
CA GLU A 86 -7.96 -2.83 -9.16
C GLU A 86 -7.03 -3.26 -8.01
N PHE A 87 -5.96 -2.51 -7.77
CA PHE A 87 -5.08 -2.73 -6.61
C PHE A 87 -5.83 -2.57 -5.28
N LEU A 88 -6.63 -1.50 -5.13
CA LEU A 88 -7.43 -1.27 -3.92
C LEU A 88 -8.45 -2.40 -3.71
N ARG A 89 -9.06 -2.93 -4.78
CA ARG A 89 -9.94 -4.10 -4.70
C ARG A 89 -9.20 -5.35 -4.24
N TRP A 90 -7.99 -5.59 -4.75
CA TRP A 90 -7.16 -6.71 -4.32
C TRP A 90 -6.84 -6.61 -2.82
N MET A 91 -6.44 -5.43 -2.35
CA MET A 91 -6.12 -5.18 -0.94
C MET A 91 -7.35 -5.31 -0.01
N ASP A 92 -8.54 -4.89 -0.46
CA ASP A 92 -9.78 -5.10 0.30
C ASP A 92 -10.13 -6.59 0.40
N LYS A 93 -9.92 -7.38 -0.66
CA LYS A 93 -10.09 -8.84 -0.60
C LYS A 93 -9.11 -9.50 0.36
N LEU A 94 -7.85 -9.04 0.39
CA LEU A 94 -6.89 -9.49 1.39
C LEU A 94 -7.39 -9.15 2.81
N ARG A 95 -7.76 -7.89 3.07
CA ARG A 95 -8.27 -7.43 4.38
C ARG A 95 -9.45 -8.29 4.87
N LEU A 96 -10.45 -8.50 4.02
CA LEU A 96 -11.62 -9.33 4.34
C LEU A 96 -11.23 -10.79 4.57
N GLY A 97 -10.38 -11.35 3.72
CA GLY A 97 -9.92 -12.73 3.83
C GLY A 97 -9.14 -13.00 5.11
N ILE A 98 -8.34 -12.02 5.54
CA ILE A 98 -7.58 -12.07 6.79
C ILE A 98 -8.49 -11.90 8.01
N ASN A 99 -9.46 -10.97 7.97
CA ASN A 99 -10.44 -10.84 9.06
C ASN A 99 -11.24 -12.13 9.30
N GLN A 100 -11.61 -12.84 8.23
CA GLN A 100 -12.33 -14.12 8.35
C GLN A 100 -11.50 -15.23 9.00
N ARG A 101 -10.18 -15.22 8.83
CA ARG A 101 -9.27 -16.26 9.31
C ARG A 101 -8.72 -15.98 10.71
N LEU A 102 -8.44 -14.71 11.00
CA LEU A 102 -7.70 -14.30 12.18
C LEU A 102 -8.49 -13.38 13.13
N PHE A 103 -9.71 -12.98 12.77
CA PHE A 103 -10.57 -12.10 13.58
C PHE A 103 -9.90 -10.78 14.03
N MET A 104 -8.97 -10.25 13.23
CA MET A 104 -8.15 -9.09 13.61
C MET A 104 -8.89 -7.75 13.63
N GLY A 105 -10.12 -7.67 13.12
CA GLY A 105 -10.91 -6.44 13.11
C GLY A 105 -10.29 -5.32 12.25
N LEU A 106 -9.72 -5.66 11.10
CA LEU A 106 -9.19 -4.66 10.15
C LEU A 106 -10.36 -3.94 9.46
N PHE A 107 -10.60 -2.67 9.79
CA PHE A 107 -11.77 -1.93 9.29
C PHE A 107 -11.52 -1.22 7.95
N ASP A 108 -10.43 -0.48 7.87
CA ASP A 108 -10.09 0.34 6.70
C ASP A 108 -8.72 -0.03 6.15
N TYR A 109 -8.47 0.36 4.90
CA TYR A 109 -7.19 0.20 4.25
C TYR A 109 -6.78 1.53 3.62
N GLU A 110 -5.63 2.05 4.03
CA GLU A 110 -5.04 3.26 3.49
C GLU A 110 -3.68 2.93 2.88
N CYS A 111 -3.40 3.49 1.70
CA CYS A 111 -2.11 3.31 1.04
C CYS A 111 -1.74 4.52 0.19
N HIS A 112 -0.45 4.63 -0.12
CA HIS A 112 0.11 5.73 -0.90
C HIS A 112 1.32 5.23 -1.69
N TYR A 113 1.62 5.87 -2.82
CA TYR A 113 2.95 5.79 -3.41
C TYR A 113 3.97 6.42 -2.46
N ALA A 114 5.20 5.91 -2.47
CA ALA A 114 6.34 6.50 -1.76
C ALA A 114 7.54 6.53 -2.71
N VAL A 115 8.00 7.74 -3.04
CA VAL A 115 9.11 7.96 -3.98
C VAL A 115 10.30 8.53 -3.19
N TYR A 116 11.41 7.80 -3.23
CA TYR A 116 12.66 8.22 -2.60
C TYR A 116 13.56 8.83 -3.67
N ALA A 117 13.89 10.11 -3.51
CA ALA A 117 14.91 10.73 -4.36
C ALA A 117 16.28 10.08 -4.10
N PRO A 118 17.16 10.00 -5.11
CA PRO A 118 18.51 9.50 -4.93
C PRO A 118 19.22 10.18 -3.75
N GLY A 119 19.78 9.38 -2.82
CA GLY A 119 20.48 9.88 -1.63
C GLY A 119 19.60 10.15 -0.40
N VAL A 120 18.28 9.96 -0.48
CA VAL A 120 17.37 10.13 0.65
C VAL A 120 17.11 8.78 1.34
N PHE A 121 17.49 8.66 2.61
CA PHE A 121 17.26 7.47 3.43
C PHE A 121 16.30 7.77 4.57
N GLY A 122 15.24 6.98 4.71
CA GLY A 122 14.35 7.03 5.88
C GLY A 122 14.96 6.34 7.10
N LYS A 123 14.84 6.93 8.29
CA LYS A 123 15.16 6.25 9.55
C LYS A 123 14.02 5.30 9.93
N LYS A 124 14.34 4.25 10.71
CA LYS A 124 13.35 3.30 11.24
C LYS A 124 12.22 4.06 11.96
N HIS A 125 10.98 3.90 11.52
CA HIS A 125 9.80 4.56 12.07
C HIS A 125 8.63 3.58 12.23
N ARG A 126 7.67 3.88 13.11
CA ARG A 126 6.41 3.14 13.26
C ARG A 126 5.32 3.86 12.46
N GLY A 127 4.88 3.28 11.33
CA GLY A 127 3.96 3.93 10.40
C GLY A 127 2.55 4.15 10.94
N HIS A 128 2.01 5.36 10.74
CA HIS A 128 0.59 5.70 10.89
C HIS A 128 0.29 7.03 10.17
N ARG A 129 -0.87 7.18 9.53
CA ARG A 129 -1.32 8.43 8.88
C ARG A 129 -1.76 9.47 9.93
N PRO A 130 -1.51 10.78 9.73
CA PRO A 130 -2.25 11.82 10.44
C PRO A 130 -3.65 11.97 9.83
N HIS A 131 -4.70 11.64 10.59
CA HIS A 131 -6.08 12.01 10.25
C HIS A 131 -6.29 13.52 10.52
N ASN A 132 -6.99 14.20 9.61
CA ASN A 132 -7.50 15.55 9.82
C ASN A 132 -8.68 15.53 10.80
#